data_AF-A0A103XNK8-F1
#
_entry.id   AF-A0A103XNK8-F1
#
_cell.length_a   1.000
_cell.length_b   1.000
_cell.length_c   1.000
_cell.angle_alpha   90.00
_cell.angle_beta   90.00
_cell.angle_gamma   90.00
#
_symmetry.space_group_name_H-M   'P 1'
#
loop_
_entity.id
_entity.type
_entity.pdbx_description
1 polymer ?
#
loop_
_entity_poly.entity_id
_entity_poly.type
_entity_poly.pdbx_seq_one_letter_code
_entity_poly.pdbx_strand_id
1 'polypeptide(L)'
;MKNSQMLIFIGLFLWGFLQIPNSNAFSEINPIYNVNLAPFIQRLSAYYCLQNVSSDCPGNFTLKIDGWLNISASETLAFCDGGCAQHTQAVLKCVWYVKDDFKFENKATIKNLNDTIISGCAQGFSGTSLHQGNGGSGTTTSVITTLCAMAFLALFYI
;
A
#
# COMPACT_ATOMS: atom_id res chain seq x y z
N MET A 1 -31.36 -17.22 25.62
CA MET A 1 -32.01 -16.36 24.60
C MET A 1 -33.11 -17.15 23.88
N LYS A 2 -34.33 -16.63 23.80
CA LYS A 2 -35.43 -17.28 23.06
C LYS A 2 -35.11 -17.25 21.56
N ASN A 3 -35.34 -18.36 20.83
CA ASN A 3 -35.05 -18.49 19.38
C ASN A 3 -35.51 -17.30 18.52
N SER A 4 -36.58 -16.61 18.95
CA SER A 4 -37.08 -15.40 18.31
C SER A 4 -36.11 -14.20 18.36
N GLN A 5 -35.34 -14.02 19.43
CA GLN A 5 -34.36 -12.93 19.55
C GLN A 5 -33.15 -13.17 18.63
N MET A 6 -32.70 -14.43 18.51
CA MET A 6 -31.59 -14.82 17.63
C MET A 6 -31.90 -14.56 16.14
N LEU A 7 -33.15 -14.80 15.71
CA LEU A 7 -33.58 -14.53 14.33
C LEU A 7 -33.60 -13.03 13.99
N ILE A 8 -33.93 -12.16 14.95
CA ILE A 8 -33.93 -10.71 14.77
C ILE A 8 -32.50 -10.19 14.58
N PHE A 9 -31.54 -10.69 15.37
CA PHE A 9 -30.13 -10.30 15.23
C PHE A 9 -29.53 -10.76 13.88
N ILE A 10 -29.85 -11.98 13.42
CA ILE A 10 -29.42 -12.46 12.10
C ILE A 10 -30.03 -11.62 10.98
N GLY A 11 -31.31 -11.23 11.10
CA GLY A 11 -31.98 -10.36 10.13
C GLY A 11 -31.37 -8.96 10.05
N LEU A 12 -31.06 -8.34 11.19
CA LEU A 12 -30.40 -7.04 11.24
C LEU A 12 -28.98 -7.08 10.70
N PHE A 13 -28.23 -8.16 10.97
CA PHE A 13 -26.90 -8.35 10.43
C PHE A 13 -26.95 -8.49 8.90
N LEU A 14 -27.80 -9.38 8.37
CA LEU A 14 -27.97 -9.55 6.92
C LEU A 14 -28.45 -8.29 6.21
N TRP A 15 -29.33 -7.49 6.83
CA TRP A 15 -29.76 -6.21 6.28
C TRP A 15 -28.63 -5.17 6.26
N GLY A 16 -27.79 -5.13 7.30
CA GLY A 16 -26.59 -4.29 7.32
C GLY A 16 -25.57 -4.64 6.23
N PHE A 17 -25.38 -5.92 5.93
CA PHE A 17 -24.52 -6.37 4.84
C PHE A 17 -25.13 -6.12 3.44
N LEU A 18 -26.46 -6.12 3.30
CA LEU A 18 -27.13 -5.81 2.04
C LEU A 18 -27.16 -4.30 1.70
N GLN A 19 -26.83 -3.45 2.67
CA GLN A 19 -26.78 -1.99 2.52
C GLN A 19 -25.38 -1.48 2.20
N ILE A 20 -24.39 -2.35 1.95
CA ILE A 20 -23.11 -1.90 1.39
C ILE A 20 -23.47 -1.27 0.03
N PRO A 21 -23.37 0.07 -0.13
CA PRO A 21 -23.64 0.66 -1.42
C PRO A 21 -22.66 0.03 -2.41
N ASN A 22 -23.18 -0.42 -3.56
CA ASN A 22 -22.38 -0.90 -4.68
C ASN A 22 -21.18 0.03 -4.83
N SER A 23 -19.99 -0.53 -4.58
CA SER A 23 -18.73 0.16 -4.73
C SER A 23 -18.71 0.84 -6.09
N ASN A 24 -18.59 2.17 -6.12
CA ASN A 24 -18.30 2.89 -7.34
C ASN A 24 -17.15 2.14 -8.01
N ALA A 25 -17.39 1.65 -9.23
CA ALA A 25 -16.38 0.96 -9.99
C ALA A 25 -15.12 1.84 -9.95
N PHE A 26 -14.04 1.33 -9.34
CA PHE A 26 -12.71 1.89 -9.54
C PHE A 26 -12.40 1.58 -10.99
N SER A 27 -12.92 2.44 -11.87
CA SER A 27 -12.61 2.41 -13.27
C SER A 27 -11.09 2.54 -13.37
N GLU A 28 -10.55 1.96 -14.42
CA GLU A 28 -9.16 2.01 -14.84
C GLU A 28 -8.72 3.47 -15.01
N ILE A 29 -8.52 4.17 -13.90
CA ILE A 29 -8.28 5.59 -13.85
C ILE A 29 -6.87 5.74 -13.35
N ASN A 30 -6.03 6.36 -14.19
CA ASN A 30 -4.73 6.91 -13.83
C ASN A 30 -4.75 7.31 -12.35
N PRO A 31 -4.03 6.60 -11.46
CA PRO A 31 -4.28 6.67 -10.01
C PRO A 31 -4.05 8.07 -9.41
N ILE A 32 -3.51 9.01 -10.20
CA ILE A 32 -3.13 10.38 -9.87
C ILE A 32 -4.31 11.38 -9.94
N TYR A 33 -5.46 11.03 -10.55
CA TYR A 33 -6.57 11.98 -10.81
C TYR A 33 -7.29 12.54 -9.57
N ASN A 34 -7.10 11.94 -8.40
CA ASN A 34 -7.60 12.47 -7.14
C ASN A 34 -6.59 12.12 -6.04
N VAL A 35 -6.09 13.11 -5.30
CA VAL A 35 -5.10 12.91 -4.21
C VAL A 35 -5.76 12.96 -2.83
N ASN A 36 -7.04 13.36 -2.76
CA ASN A 36 -7.81 13.53 -1.54
C ASN A 36 -8.88 12.42 -1.40
N LEU A 37 -8.48 11.15 -1.51
CA LEU A 37 -9.40 10.04 -1.25
C LEU A 37 -9.33 9.57 0.20
N ALA A 38 -10.36 8.82 0.60
CA ALA A 38 -10.35 8.10 1.86
C ALA A 38 -9.09 7.21 1.99
N PRO A 39 -8.56 6.98 3.21
CA PRO A 39 -7.28 6.30 3.41
C PRO A 39 -7.16 4.92 2.75
N PHE A 40 -8.27 4.16 2.67
CA PHE A 40 -8.29 2.85 2.04
C PHE A 40 -8.11 2.93 0.52
N ILE A 41 -8.70 3.94 -0.13
CA ILE A 41 -8.55 4.13 -1.58
C ILE A 41 -7.15 4.64 -1.92
N GLN A 42 -6.56 5.49 -1.08
CA GLN A 42 -5.18 5.95 -1.28
C GLN A 42 -4.21 4.76 -1.35
N ARG A 43 -4.36 3.78 -0.45
CA ARG A 43 -3.54 2.57 -0.46
C ARG A 43 -3.79 1.71 -1.71
N LEU A 44 -5.04 1.58 -2.13
CA LEU A 44 -5.40 0.88 -3.37
C LEU A 44 -4.81 1.59 -4.61
N SER A 45 -4.86 2.91 -4.65
CA SER A 45 -4.30 3.73 -5.73
C SER A 45 -2.78 3.58 -5.82
N ALA A 46 -2.09 3.54 -4.67
CA ALA A 46 -0.66 3.26 -4.60
C ALA A 46 -0.33 1.84 -5.13
N TYR A 47 -1.17 0.85 -4.84
CA TYR A 47 -1.03 -0.49 -5.41
C TYR A 47 -1.13 -0.46 -6.95
N TYR A 48 -2.08 0.28 -7.52
CA TYR A 48 -2.17 0.43 -8.98
C TYR A 48 -0.94 1.11 -9.60
N CYS A 49 -0.32 2.08 -8.91
CA CYS A 49 0.96 2.65 -9.36
C CYS A 49 2.05 1.57 -9.45
N LEU A 50 2.14 0.66 -8.47
CA LEU A 50 3.15 -0.42 -8.43
C LEU A 50 2.93 -1.48 -9.52
N GLN A 51 1.71 -1.63 -10.02
CA GLN A 51 1.40 -2.54 -11.12
C GLN A 51 1.88 -2.02 -12.48
N ASN A 52 2.36 -0.78 -12.57
CA ASN A 52 2.89 -0.22 -13.80
C ASN A 52 4.28 -0.81 -14.12
N VAL A 53 4.32 -1.71 -15.10
CA VAL A 53 5.54 -2.38 -15.57
C VAL A 53 5.97 -1.83 -16.92
N SER A 54 7.27 -1.62 -17.12
CA SER A 54 7.84 -1.28 -18.43
C SER A 54 8.37 -2.54 -19.09
N SER A 55 8.21 -2.65 -20.42
CA SER A 55 8.87 -3.69 -21.23
C SER A 55 10.39 -3.62 -21.17
N ASP A 56 10.92 -2.42 -20.89
CA ASP A 56 12.35 -2.17 -20.79
C ASP A 56 12.94 -2.71 -19.48
N CYS A 57 12.08 -3.12 -18.54
CA CYS A 57 12.47 -3.65 -17.25
C CYS A 57 12.12 -5.12 -17.08
N PRO A 58 13.13 -6.02 -17.10
CA PRO A 58 12.90 -7.40 -16.74
C PRO A 58 12.38 -7.48 -15.30
N GLY A 59 11.53 -8.48 -15.03
CA GLY A 59 10.72 -8.52 -13.82
C GLY A 59 11.47 -8.58 -12.48
N ASN A 60 12.78 -8.86 -12.49
CA ASN A 60 13.65 -8.74 -11.32
C ASN A 60 13.91 -7.28 -10.93
N PHE A 61 13.87 -6.33 -11.88
CA PHE A 61 14.06 -4.90 -11.64
C PHE A 61 12.76 -4.14 -11.32
N THR A 62 11.62 -4.83 -11.34
CA THR A 62 10.32 -4.24 -11.06
C THR A 62 10.14 -4.02 -9.56
N LEU A 63 9.84 -2.78 -9.18
CA LEU A 63 9.49 -2.43 -7.79
C LEU A 63 8.20 -3.14 -7.37
N LYS A 64 8.26 -3.87 -6.25
CA LYS A 64 7.10 -4.51 -5.64
C LYS A 64 6.73 -3.83 -4.32
N ILE A 65 5.60 -4.24 -3.77
CA ILE A 65 5.12 -3.76 -2.47
C ILE A 65 6.04 -4.12 -1.29
N ASP A 66 6.89 -5.14 -1.48
CA ASP A 66 7.94 -5.51 -0.52
C ASP A 66 8.98 -4.39 -0.33
N GLY A 67 9.10 -3.47 -1.29
CA GLY A 67 9.98 -2.32 -1.26
C GLY A 67 11.44 -2.61 -1.62
N TRP A 68 11.77 -3.78 -2.17
CA TRP A 68 13.13 -4.11 -2.56
C TRP A 68 13.24 -4.50 -4.04
N LEU A 69 14.21 -3.91 -4.75
CA LEU A 69 14.42 -4.12 -6.19
C LEU A 69 15.32 -5.31 -6.51
N ASN A 70 15.92 -5.96 -5.51
CA ASN A 70 16.83 -7.11 -5.65
C ASN A 70 17.86 -6.99 -6.79
N ILE A 71 18.57 -5.86 -6.84
CA ILE A 71 19.60 -5.58 -7.84
C ILE A 71 20.97 -5.97 -7.27
N SER A 72 21.66 -6.87 -7.95
CA SER A 72 23.05 -7.23 -7.65
C SER A 72 24.04 -6.21 -8.23
N ALA A 73 25.28 -6.21 -7.74
CA ALA A 73 26.33 -5.34 -8.26
C ALA A 73 26.54 -5.51 -9.78
N SER A 74 26.47 -6.75 -10.29
CA SER A 74 26.56 -7.08 -11.72
C SER A 74 25.42 -6.55 -12.58
N GLU A 75 24.26 -6.26 -11.98
CA GLU A 75 23.07 -5.78 -12.68
C GLU A 75 22.93 -4.25 -12.63
N THR A 76 23.78 -3.56 -11.87
CA THR A 76 23.75 -2.09 -11.70
C THR A 76 23.66 -1.37 -13.03
N LEU A 77 24.56 -1.68 -13.97
CA LEU A 77 24.62 -0.99 -15.26
C LEU A 77 23.34 -1.21 -16.07
N ALA A 78 22.83 -2.45 -16.11
CA ALA A 78 21.60 -2.78 -16.81
C ALA A 78 20.38 -2.05 -16.22
N PHE A 79 20.31 -1.91 -14.89
CA PHE A 79 19.23 -1.19 -14.23
C PHE A 79 19.29 0.33 -14.47
N CYS A 80 20.48 0.93 -14.33
CA CYS A 80 20.65 2.38 -14.37
C CYS A 80 20.60 2.94 -15.80
N ASP A 81 21.22 2.25 -16.76
CA ASP A 81 21.31 2.72 -18.15
C ASP A 81 20.22 2.11 -19.04
N GLY A 82 19.58 1.03 -18.62
CA GLY A 82 18.49 0.35 -19.36
C GLY A 82 17.11 1.00 -19.21
N GLY A 83 17.00 2.19 -18.63
CA GLY A 83 15.72 2.90 -18.44
C GLY A 83 14.93 2.51 -17.19
N CYS A 84 15.36 1.48 -16.45
CA CYS A 84 14.63 1.00 -15.27
C CYS A 84 14.72 1.89 -14.05
N ALA A 85 15.86 2.54 -13.83
CA ALA A 85 15.96 3.54 -12.78
C ALA A 85 14.91 4.67 -12.99
N GLN A 86 14.77 5.15 -14.23
CA GLN A 86 13.84 6.23 -14.58
C GLN A 86 12.38 5.76 -14.45
N HIS A 87 12.05 4.56 -14.95
CA HIS A 87 10.72 3.98 -14.80
C HIS A 87 10.35 3.78 -13.33
N THR A 88 11.24 3.17 -12.54
CA THR A 88 11.00 2.96 -11.11
C THR A 88 10.84 4.28 -10.36
N GLN A 89 11.61 5.32 -10.71
CA GLN A 89 11.41 6.67 -10.16
C GLN A 89 10.05 7.26 -10.53
N ALA A 90 9.56 7.03 -11.74
CA ALA A 90 8.22 7.44 -12.15
C ALA A 90 7.12 6.71 -11.37
N VAL A 91 7.29 5.40 -11.12
CA VAL A 91 6.40 4.60 -10.25
C VAL A 91 6.40 5.15 -8.83
N LEU A 92 7.58 5.41 -8.24
CA LEU A 92 7.70 6.01 -6.91
C LEU A 92 7.03 7.38 -6.83
N LYS A 93 7.15 8.20 -7.88
CA LYS A 93 6.48 9.49 -8.00
C LYS A 93 4.95 9.35 -8.05
N CYS A 94 4.44 8.34 -8.75
CA CYS A 94 3.01 8.00 -8.76
C CYS A 94 2.52 7.66 -7.35
N VAL A 95 3.22 6.78 -6.64
CA VAL A 95 2.88 6.40 -5.25
C VAL A 95 2.90 7.63 -4.34
N TRP A 96 3.89 8.50 -4.47
CA TRP A 96 3.99 9.75 -3.70
C TRP A 96 2.79 10.68 -3.91
N TYR A 97 2.31 10.83 -5.16
CA TYR A 97 1.15 11.67 -5.43
C TYR A 97 -0.13 11.17 -4.76
N VAL A 98 -0.33 9.85 -4.71
CA VAL A 98 -1.57 9.26 -4.20
C VAL A 98 -1.53 8.99 -2.69
N LYS A 99 -0.34 8.80 -2.14
CA LYS A 99 -0.09 8.57 -0.72
C LYS A 99 1.37 8.94 -0.38
N ASP A 100 1.59 10.16 0.11
CA ASP A 100 2.94 10.69 0.39
C ASP A 100 3.62 9.97 1.57
N ASP A 101 2.84 9.51 2.55
CA ASP A 101 3.27 8.76 3.74
C ASP A 101 3.31 7.23 3.50
N PHE A 102 3.34 6.79 2.24
CA PHE A 102 3.37 5.36 1.90
C PHE A 102 4.63 4.68 2.47
N LYS A 103 4.41 3.55 3.15
CA LYS A 103 5.46 2.66 3.65
C LYS A 103 5.31 1.31 2.98
N PHE A 104 6.41 0.84 2.41
CA PHE A 104 6.52 -0.51 1.86
C PHE A 104 6.54 -1.56 3.00
N GLU A 105 6.38 -2.84 2.67
CA GLU A 105 6.34 -3.90 3.70
C GLU A 105 7.67 -4.02 4.45
N ASN A 106 8.79 -3.74 3.79
CA ASN A 106 10.11 -3.61 4.43
C ASN A 106 10.27 -2.34 5.28
N LYS A 107 9.22 -1.52 5.46
CA LYS A 107 9.22 -0.23 6.17
C LYS A 107 10.04 0.87 5.48
N ALA A 108 10.48 0.68 4.25
CA ALA A 108 11.10 1.75 3.47
C ALA A 108 10.06 2.83 3.14
N THR A 109 10.50 4.08 3.13
CA THR A 109 9.74 5.21 2.57
C THR A 109 10.07 5.37 1.09
N ILE A 110 9.25 6.14 0.37
CA ILE A 110 9.55 6.53 -1.02
C ILE A 110 10.93 7.20 -1.12
N LYS A 111 11.28 8.06 -0.14
CA LYS A 111 12.60 8.69 -0.06
C LYS A 111 13.73 7.67 0.07
N ASN A 112 13.59 6.69 0.96
CA ASN A 112 14.58 5.63 1.15
C ASN A 112 14.90 4.90 -0.16
N LEU A 113 13.87 4.56 -0.93
CA LEU A 113 14.04 3.88 -2.21
C LEU A 113 14.65 4.79 -3.28
N ASN A 114 14.24 6.06 -3.33
CA ASN A 114 14.82 7.00 -4.28
C ASN A 114 16.31 7.26 -4.00
N ASP A 115 16.67 7.43 -2.72
CA ASP A 115 18.07 7.58 -2.29
C ASP A 115 18.88 6.30 -2.59
N THR A 116 18.27 5.12 -2.43
CA THR A 116 18.88 3.84 -2.80
C THR A 116 19.17 3.77 -4.30
N ILE A 117 18.22 4.20 -5.15
CA ILE A 117 18.41 4.21 -6.61
C ILE A 117 19.53 5.19 -7.00
N ILE A 118 19.51 6.42 -6.45
CA ILE A 118 20.52 7.45 -6.75
C ILE A 118 21.91 6.97 -6.32
N SER A 119 22.04 6.48 -5.09
CA SER A 119 23.30 5.96 -4.55
C SER A 119 23.76 4.72 -5.31
N GLY A 120 22.83 3.80 -5.62
CA GLY A 120 23.11 2.57 -6.35
C GLY A 120 23.59 2.82 -7.77
N CYS A 121 23.03 3.81 -8.47
CA CYS A 121 23.51 4.18 -9.80
C CYS A 121 24.83 4.97 -9.79
N ALA A 122 25.13 5.71 -8.72
CA ALA A 122 26.39 6.44 -8.60
C ALA A 122 27.56 5.58 -8.11
N GLN A 123 27.29 4.62 -7.21
CA GLN A 123 28.33 3.87 -6.47
C GLN A 123 28.25 2.34 -6.65
N GLY A 124 27.17 1.83 -7.25
CA GLY A 124 26.86 0.41 -7.32
C GLY A 124 25.84 -0.04 -6.27
N PHE A 125 24.99 -1.02 -6.62
CA PHE A 125 24.05 -1.61 -5.68
C PHE A 125 24.73 -2.64 -4.76
N SER A 126 24.43 -2.58 -3.47
CA SER A 126 24.91 -3.51 -2.44
C SER A 126 24.02 -4.73 -2.21
N GLY A 127 22.87 -4.81 -2.89
CA GLY A 127 21.87 -5.84 -2.59
C GLY A 127 20.95 -5.49 -1.40
N THR A 128 21.01 -4.27 -0.87
CA THR A 128 20.15 -3.80 0.23
C THR A 128 19.64 -2.37 -0.01
N SER A 129 18.49 -2.01 0.56
CA SER A 129 17.96 -0.64 0.49
C SER A 129 18.43 0.21 1.68
N LEU A 130 18.64 1.50 1.42
CA LEU A 130 19.02 2.48 2.43
C LEU A 130 17.81 2.85 3.29
N HIS A 131 17.80 2.39 4.54
CA HIS A 131 16.81 2.82 5.51
C HIS A 131 17.34 4.03 6.29
N GLN A 132 16.99 5.25 5.89
CA GLN A 132 17.17 6.42 6.76
C GLN A 132 16.05 6.42 7.81
N GLY A 133 16.41 6.18 9.07
CA GLY A 133 15.46 6.13 10.18
C GLY A 133 14.95 7.52 10.54
N ASN A 134 13.87 7.97 9.90
CA ASN A 134 13.00 9.00 10.49
C ASN A 134 11.77 8.31 11.11
N GLY A 135 11.85 8.11 12.42
CA GLY A 135 10.80 7.50 13.23
C GLY A 135 9.58 8.41 13.38
N GLY A 136 8.61 8.25 12.48
CA GLY A 136 7.23 8.67 12.69
C GLY A 136 6.40 7.47 13.16
N SER A 137 6.17 7.36 14.48
CA SER A 137 5.29 6.39 15.10
C SER A 137 3.84 6.86 14.96
N GLY A 138 3.14 6.34 13.95
CA GLY A 138 1.69 6.50 13.80
C GLY A 138 0.97 5.26 14.33
N THR A 139 0.88 5.10 15.65
CA THR A 139 -0.08 4.16 16.25
C THR A 139 -1.45 4.83 16.28
N THR A 140 -2.24 4.68 15.21
CA THR A 140 -3.69 4.87 15.28
C THR A 140 -4.33 3.50 15.50
N THR A 141 -4.30 3.02 16.75
CA THR A 141 -5.23 1.97 17.17
C THR A 141 -6.62 2.59 17.18
N SER A 142 -7.42 2.29 16.16
CA SER A 142 -8.82 2.66 16.08
C SER A 142 -9.57 2.09 17.28
N VAL A 143 -9.76 2.92 18.32
CA VAL A 143 -10.57 2.61 19.52
C VAL A 143 -12.01 2.21 19.18
N ILE A 144 -12.47 2.53 17.97
CA ILE A 144 -13.82 2.22 17.46
C ILE A 144 -14.02 0.69 17.29
N THR A 145 -12.99 -0.04 16.82
CA THR A 145 -13.10 -1.51 16.62
C THR A 145 -13.21 -2.30 17.93
N THR A 146 -12.58 -1.82 19.00
CA THR A 146 -12.61 -2.50 20.30
C THR A 146 -13.92 -2.25 21.04
N LEU A 147 -14.53 -1.06 20.88
CA LEU A 147 -15.82 -0.72 21.46
C LEU A 147 -16.97 -1.58 20.90
N CYS A 148 -16.94 -1.90 19.59
CA CYS A 148 -17.92 -2.79 18.99
C CYS A 148 -17.86 -4.21 19.58
N ALA A 149 -16.66 -4.78 19.77
CA ALA A 149 -16.52 -6.14 20.31
C ALA A 149 -17.01 -6.27 21.78
N MET A 150 -16.79 -5.23 22.58
CA MET A 150 -17.24 -5.18 23.99
C MET A 150 -18.76 -5.04 24.10
N ALA A 151 -19.40 -4.29 23.19
CA ALA A 151 -20.86 -4.17 23.14
C ALA A 151 -21.53 -5.50 22.73
N PHE A 152 -20.90 -6.30 21.85
CA PHE A 152 -21.39 -7.63 21.52
C PHE A 152 -21.33 -8.59 22.72
N LEU A 153 -20.24 -8.62 23.48
CA LEU A 153 -20.12 -9.52 24.64
C LEU A 153 -21.08 -9.17 25.78
N ALA A 154 -21.36 -7.88 26.01
CA ALA A 154 -22.33 -7.45 27.01
C ALA A 154 -23.78 -7.86 26.68
N LEU A 155 -24.12 -8.00 25.39
CA LEU A 155 -25.45 -8.46 24.94
C LEU A 155 -25.64 -9.99 25.06
N PHE A 156 -24.56 -10.76 25.19
CA PHE A 156 -24.63 -12.21 25.44
C PHE A 156 -24.53 -12.59 26.93
N TYR A 157 -24.21 -11.63 27.81
CA TYR A 157 -24.08 -11.87 29.26
C TYR A 157 -25.33 -11.49 30.06
N ILE A 158 -26.40 -10.99 29.42
CA ILE A 158 -27.73 -10.82 30.00
C ILE A 158 -28.71 -11.83 29.40
#